data_AF-A0A819CYB2-F1
#
_entry.id   AF-A0A819CYB2-F1
#
_cell.length_a   1.000
_cell.length_b   1.000
_cell.length_c   1.000
_cell.angle_alpha   90.00
_cell.angle_beta   90.00
_cell.angle_gamma   90.00
#
_symmetry.space_group_name_H-M   'P 1'
#
loop_
_entity.id
_entity.type
_entity.pdbx_description
1 polymer ?
#
loop_
_entity_poly.entity_id
_entity_poly.type
_entity_poly.pdbx_seq_one_letter_code
_entity_poly.pdbx_strand_id
1 'polypeptide(L)'
;MVINYVKYDVKEYLPQATILIYTKCFGVGHFRKQCKQTDDTCKVCSERYPDIIKHNCSGIAKCLHCGGDHHANDMKCKSFNNNMFNNMFTSTSEFPPLLRPTKSTINDYKMLAGEQNGIMTKLDQILNSINNINDTVGDLVKRTEQIEDWINAKQKFDLKINNGIRSLQHGISRHDGVLFNQTNVIEKLILPAMDDIMALLSVMNVKEGRVLNVDFESRSGVWKNQPIPSLS
;
A
#
# COMPACT_ATOMS: atom_id res chain seq x y z
N MET A 1 -3.54 33.89 -12.71
CA MET A 1 -2.54 32.87 -12.34
C MET A 1 -3.26 31.53 -12.38
N VAL A 2 -3.08 30.74 -13.45
CA VAL A 2 -3.83 29.50 -13.66
C VAL A 2 -3.06 28.36 -13.03
N ILE A 3 -3.60 27.79 -11.96
CA ILE A 3 -3.01 26.63 -11.29
C ILE A 3 -3.47 25.40 -12.08
N ASN A 4 -2.56 24.83 -12.87
CA ASN A 4 -2.81 23.60 -13.63
C ASN A 4 -2.80 22.41 -12.67
N TYR A 5 -3.98 21.89 -12.33
CA TYR A 5 -4.09 20.66 -11.55
C TYR A 5 -3.94 19.47 -12.49
N VAL A 6 -2.72 18.94 -12.59
CA VAL A 6 -2.49 17.65 -13.24
C VAL A 6 -3.02 16.57 -12.30
N LYS A 7 -4.13 15.92 -12.68
CA LYS A 7 -4.62 14.71 -12.00
C LYS A 7 -3.74 13.54 -12.42
N TYR A 8 -2.88 13.10 -11.52
CA TYR A 8 -2.14 11.86 -11.69
C TYR A 8 -3.01 10.70 -11.21
N ASP A 9 -3.29 9.75 -12.11
CA ASP A 9 -3.84 8.44 -11.74
C ASP A 9 -2.68 7.57 -11.19
N VAL A 10 -2.46 7.67 -9.89
CA VAL A 10 -1.43 6.86 -9.21
C VAL A 10 -2.02 5.49 -8.94
N LYS A 11 -1.72 4.53 -9.80
CA LYS A 11 -2.00 3.12 -9.55
C LYS A 11 -1.02 2.60 -8.51
N GLU A 12 -1.54 2.07 -7.41
CA GLU A 12 -0.73 1.43 -6.37
C GLU A 12 0.09 0.28 -6.98
N TYR A 13 1.41 0.39 -6.92
CA TYR A 13 2.30 -0.69 -7.32
C TYR A 13 2.38 -1.73 -6.20
N LEU A 14 1.65 -2.83 -6.39
CA LEU A 14 1.72 -4.00 -5.51
C LEU A 14 2.73 -4.99 -6.11
N PRO A 15 3.91 -5.20 -5.50
CA PRO A 15 4.85 -6.20 -5.97
C PRO A 15 4.20 -7.59 -5.86
N GLN A 16 4.51 -8.47 -6.83
CA GLN A 16 4.10 -9.87 -6.74
C GLN A 16 4.75 -10.50 -5.50
N ALA A 17 3.94 -11.17 -4.70
CA ALA A 17 4.41 -11.80 -3.47
C ALA A 17 5.53 -12.81 -3.77
N THR A 18 6.69 -12.64 -3.13
CA THR A 18 7.86 -13.54 -3.18
C THR A 18 7.67 -14.78 -2.32
N ILE A 19 6.46 -15.34 -2.30
CA ILE A 19 6.19 -16.58 -1.57
C ILE A 19 6.41 -17.77 -2.51
N LEU A 20 6.99 -18.84 -1.99
CA LEU A 20 7.05 -20.13 -2.66
C LEU A 20 5.62 -20.61 -2.97
N ILE A 21 5.21 -20.37 -4.22
CA ILE A 21 3.96 -20.85 -4.79
C ILE A 21 4.33 -21.97 -5.75
N TYR A 22 3.86 -23.19 -5.45
CA TYR A 22 4.15 -24.31 -6.31
C TYR A 22 3.28 -24.24 -7.57
N THR A 23 3.92 -24.19 -8.75
CA THR A 23 3.27 -23.95 -10.05
C THR A 23 2.23 -24.98 -10.47
N LYS A 24 2.25 -26.18 -9.88
CA LYS A 24 1.28 -27.25 -10.19
C LYS A 24 -0.09 -27.02 -9.56
N CYS A 25 -0.08 -26.68 -8.27
CA CYS A 25 -1.30 -26.56 -7.48
C CYS A 25 -1.66 -25.10 -7.15
N PHE A 26 -0.75 -24.16 -7.40
CA PHE A 26 -0.84 -22.75 -6.98
C PHE A 26 -1.10 -22.58 -5.47
N GLY A 27 -0.75 -23.60 -4.68
CA GLY A 27 -0.81 -23.55 -3.23
C GLY A 27 0.40 -22.85 -2.63
N VAL A 28 0.17 -22.16 -1.52
CA VAL A 28 1.19 -21.41 -0.79
C VAL A 28 1.94 -22.33 0.17
N GLY A 29 3.26 -22.12 0.33
CA GLY A 29 3.98 -22.57 1.53
C GLY A 29 4.37 -24.06 1.58
N HIS A 30 4.50 -24.73 0.43
CA HIS A 30 5.02 -26.09 0.40
C HIS A 30 5.98 -26.33 -0.77
N PHE A 31 6.92 -27.25 -0.57
CA PHE A 31 7.84 -27.66 -1.61
C PHE A 31 7.20 -28.66 -2.57
N ARG A 32 7.72 -28.74 -3.80
CA ARG A 32 7.28 -29.70 -4.83
C ARG A 32 7.14 -31.14 -4.30
N LYS A 33 8.04 -31.58 -3.41
CA LYS A 33 8.02 -32.93 -2.81
C LYS A 33 6.89 -33.16 -1.79
N GLN A 34 6.32 -32.09 -1.24
CA GLN A 34 5.26 -32.12 -0.23
C GLN A 34 3.87 -31.88 -0.82
N CYS A 35 3.79 -31.58 -2.13
CA CYS A 35 2.51 -31.40 -2.80
C CYS A 35 1.79 -32.75 -2.93
N LYS A 36 0.64 -32.89 -2.28
CA LYS A 36 -0.23 -34.08 -2.37
C LYS A 36 -1.19 -34.03 -3.56
N GLN A 37 -1.17 -32.96 -4.36
CA GLN A 37 -2.13 -32.78 -5.45
C GLN A 37 -1.72 -33.60 -6.68
N THR A 38 -2.60 -34.52 -7.07
CA THR A 38 -2.45 -35.32 -8.29
C THR A 38 -2.73 -34.49 -9.53
N ASP A 39 -3.77 -33.68 -9.47
CA ASP A 39 -4.27 -32.87 -10.58
C ASP A 39 -3.53 -31.53 -10.69
N ASP A 40 -3.50 -30.95 -11.87
CA ASP A 40 -2.98 -29.60 -12.11
C ASP A 40 -4.09 -28.57 -11.86
N THR A 41 -3.72 -27.38 -11.39
CA THR A 41 -4.67 -26.28 -11.20
C THR A 41 -4.49 -25.25 -12.33
N CYS A 42 -5.58 -24.80 -12.95
CA CYS A 42 -5.51 -23.73 -13.96
C CYS A 42 -5.13 -22.39 -13.31
N LYS A 43 -4.16 -21.67 -13.89
CA LYS A 43 -3.70 -20.36 -13.38
C LYS A 43 -4.78 -19.26 -13.45
N VAL A 44 -5.71 -19.38 -14.40
CA VAL A 44 -6.73 -18.36 -14.68
C VAL A 44 -7.99 -18.65 -13.87
N CYS A 45 -8.64 -19.80 -14.08
CA CYS A 45 -9.89 -20.13 -13.40
C CYS A 45 -9.71 -20.85 -12.03
N SER A 46 -8.49 -21.21 -11.64
CA SER A 46 -8.18 -21.93 -10.39
C SER A 46 -8.91 -23.26 -10.20
N GLU A 47 -9.43 -23.85 -11.26
CA GLU A 47 -10.06 -25.18 -11.23
C GLU A 47 -9.01 -26.28 -11.42
N ARG A 48 -9.29 -27.47 -10.87
CA ARG A 48 -8.40 -28.63 -10.90
C ARG A 48 -8.72 -29.54 -12.07
N TYR A 49 -7.69 -29.94 -12.79
CA TYR A 49 -7.79 -30.80 -13.97
C TYR A 49 -6.68 -31.84 -13.97
N PRO A 50 -6.99 -33.11 -14.31
CA PRO A 50 -5.98 -34.16 -14.39
C PRO A 50 -4.98 -33.93 -15.53
N ASP A 51 -5.38 -33.21 -16.58
CA ASP A 51 -4.52 -32.84 -17.71
C ASP A 51 -4.82 -31.40 -18.13
N ILE A 52 -3.89 -30.49 -17.84
CA ILE A 52 -4.04 -29.07 -18.13
C ILE A 52 -4.04 -28.76 -19.63
N ILE A 53 -3.49 -29.66 -20.46
CA ILE A 53 -3.43 -29.47 -21.92
C ILE A 53 -4.83 -29.60 -22.53
N LYS A 54 -5.71 -30.40 -21.92
CA LYS A 54 -7.10 -30.62 -22.37
C LYS A 54 -8.10 -29.69 -21.71
N HIS A 55 -7.65 -28.77 -20.87
CA HIS A 55 -8.51 -27.87 -20.13
C HIS A 55 -9.10 -26.78 -21.04
N ASN A 56 -10.44 -26.71 -21.11
CA ASN A 56 -11.14 -25.58 -21.71
C ASN A 56 -11.37 -24.49 -20.64
N CYS A 57 -10.50 -23.49 -20.62
CA CYS A 57 -10.53 -22.42 -19.62
C CYS A 57 -11.74 -21.50 -19.79
N SER A 58 -12.47 -21.25 -18.70
CA SER A 58 -13.59 -20.30 -18.67
C SER A 58 -13.16 -18.85 -18.85
N GLY A 59 -11.86 -18.53 -18.71
CA GLY A 59 -11.31 -17.18 -18.83
C GLY A 59 -11.62 -16.24 -17.66
N ILE A 60 -12.43 -16.71 -16.70
CA ILE A 60 -12.82 -15.92 -15.53
C ILE A 60 -11.76 -16.11 -14.45
N ALA A 61 -11.12 -15.00 -14.04
CA ALA A 61 -10.13 -15.03 -12.96
C ALA A 61 -10.82 -15.36 -11.63
N LYS A 62 -10.45 -16.49 -11.03
CA LYS A 62 -10.99 -16.91 -9.73
C LYS A 62 -9.86 -17.27 -8.79
N CYS A 63 -9.93 -16.83 -7.54
CA CYS A 63 -8.89 -17.09 -6.56
C CYS A 63 -9.05 -18.46 -5.91
N LEU A 64 -8.01 -19.29 -5.93
CA LEU A 64 -8.00 -20.62 -5.29
C LEU A 64 -8.23 -20.55 -3.76
N HIS A 65 -7.85 -19.44 -3.12
CA HIS A 65 -7.83 -19.33 -1.66
C HIS A 65 -9.08 -18.69 -1.05
N CYS A 66 -9.76 -17.81 -1.78
CA CYS A 66 -10.95 -17.12 -1.28
C CYS A 66 -12.14 -17.16 -2.24
N GLY A 67 -11.97 -17.74 -3.44
CA GLY A 67 -13.02 -17.85 -4.45
C GLY A 67 -13.42 -16.54 -5.13
N GLY A 68 -12.78 -15.42 -4.82
CA GLY A 68 -13.10 -14.10 -5.38
C GLY A 68 -12.50 -13.85 -6.76
N ASP A 69 -12.89 -12.72 -7.38
CA ASP A 69 -12.55 -12.35 -8.76
C ASP A 69 -11.15 -11.73 -8.88
N HIS A 70 -10.12 -12.51 -8.55
CA HIS A 70 -8.70 -12.15 -8.70
C HIS A 70 -7.82 -13.39 -8.78
N HIS A 71 -6.56 -13.22 -9.15
CA HIS A 71 -5.59 -14.33 -9.17
C HIS A 71 -5.17 -14.76 -7.76
N ALA A 72 -4.87 -16.05 -7.58
CA ALA A 72 -4.43 -16.59 -6.28
C ALA A 72 -3.19 -15.89 -5.68
N ASN A 73 -2.34 -15.31 -6.54
CA ASN A 73 -1.12 -14.60 -6.14
C ASN A 73 -1.31 -13.08 -5.98
N ASP A 74 -2.55 -12.59 -6.09
CA ASP A 74 -2.84 -11.16 -5.92
C ASP A 74 -2.77 -10.79 -4.43
N MET A 75 -2.05 -9.72 -4.10
CA MET A 75 -1.94 -9.17 -2.74
C MET A 75 -3.30 -8.70 -2.19
N LYS A 76 -4.31 -8.53 -3.06
CA LYS A 76 -5.69 -8.25 -2.68
C LYS A 76 -6.43 -9.45 -2.07
N CYS A 77 -5.86 -10.65 -2.14
CA CYS A 77 -6.46 -11.85 -1.57
C CYS A 77 -6.38 -11.84 -0.04
N LYS A 78 -7.53 -11.69 0.64
CA LYS A 78 -7.62 -11.68 2.12
C LYS A 78 -7.03 -12.94 2.76
N SER A 79 -7.29 -14.11 2.18
CA SER A 79 -6.77 -15.39 2.67
C SER A 79 -5.25 -15.51 2.52
N PHE A 80 -4.68 -14.87 1.49
CA PHE A 80 -3.23 -14.80 1.28
C PHE A 80 -2.57 -13.88 2.31
N ASN A 81 -3.17 -12.71 2.55
CA ASN A 81 -2.69 -11.75 3.54
C ASN A 81 -2.65 -12.35 4.96
N ASN A 82 -3.73 -13.02 5.39
CA ASN A 82 -3.79 -13.66 6.71
C ASN A 82 -2.78 -14.81 6.89
N ASN A 83 -2.55 -15.62 5.86
CA ASN A 83 -1.61 -16.76 5.95
C ASN A 83 -0.14 -16.34 5.85
N MET A 84 0.17 -15.22 5.17
CA MET A 84 1.54 -14.71 5.12
C MET A 84 2.00 -14.21 6.50
N PHE A 85 1.13 -13.50 7.24
CA PHE A 85 1.47 -13.00 8.58
C PHE A 85 1.48 -14.10 9.66
N ASN A 86 0.57 -15.07 9.61
CA ASN A 86 0.49 -16.11 10.66
C ASN A 86 1.56 -17.21 10.52
N ASN A 87 1.98 -17.58 9.31
CA ASN A 87 2.99 -18.63 9.11
C ASN A 87 4.43 -18.12 9.22
N MET A 88 4.65 -16.80 9.27
CA MET A 88 5.98 -16.23 9.50
C MET A 88 6.37 -16.22 10.99
N PHE A 89 5.40 -16.37 11.90
CA PHE A 89 5.61 -16.29 13.36
C PHE A 89 5.44 -17.62 14.12
N THR A 90 5.00 -18.71 13.50
CA THR A 90 4.62 -19.96 14.21
C THR A 90 5.62 -21.12 14.09
N SER A 91 6.78 -20.94 13.46
CA SER A 91 7.80 -21.99 13.33
C SER A 91 9.00 -21.84 14.28
N THR A 92 8.80 -21.33 15.50
CA THR A 92 9.84 -21.26 16.55
C THR A 92 9.61 -22.20 17.75
N SER A 93 8.57 -23.02 17.76
CA SER A 93 8.39 -24.01 18.83
C SER A 93 9.16 -25.30 18.52
N GLU A 94 10.11 -25.62 19.40
CA GLU A 94 10.74 -26.94 19.62
C GLU A 94 11.91 -27.33 18.70
N PHE A 95 13.02 -26.59 18.79
CA PHE A 95 14.32 -27.26 18.73
C PHE A 95 14.80 -27.52 20.17
N PRO A 96 15.06 -28.78 20.58
CA PRO A 96 15.70 -29.04 21.86
C PRO A 96 17.08 -28.34 21.89
N PRO A 97 17.50 -27.78 23.03
CA PRO A 97 18.78 -27.10 23.12
C PRO A 97 19.89 -28.10 22.78
N LEU A 98 20.59 -27.87 21.66
CA LEU A 98 21.79 -28.61 21.31
C LEU A 98 22.79 -28.43 22.46
N LEU A 99 23.14 -29.54 23.11
CA LEU A 99 24.19 -29.62 24.12
C LEU A 99 25.47 -28.99 23.54
N ARG A 100 25.83 -27.81 24.05
CA ARG A 100 27.08 -27.12 23.69
C ARG A 100 28.25 -27.98 24.20
N PRO A 101 29.16 -28.45 23.35
CA PRO A 101 30.40 -29.05 23.82
C PRO A 101 31.19 -27.99 24.58
N THR A 102 31.53 -28.25 25.84
CA THR A 102 32.39 -27.37 26.62
C THR A 102 33.84 -27.55 26.18
N LYS A 103 34.66 -26.50 26.30
CA LYS A 103 36.07 -26.48 25.86
C LYS A 103 36.93 -27.60 26.46
N SER A 104 36.51 -28.27 27.54
CA SER A 104 37.27 -29.38 28.12
C SER A 104 37.21 -30.66 27.29
N THR A 105 36.11 -30.90 26.54
CA THR A 105 35.96 -32.14 25.75
C THR A 105 36.86 -32.16 24.51
N ILE A 106 37.34 -31.00 24.04
CA ILE A 106 38.16 -30.87 22.82
C ILE A 106 39.62 -31.32 23.04
N ASN A 107 40.14 -31.17 24.27
CA ASN A 107 41.51 -31.55 24.57
C ASN A 107 41.69 -33.06 24.79
N ASP A 108 40.65 -33.76 25.24
CA ASP A 108 40.72 -35.20 25.49
C ASP A 108 40.82 -36.02 24.19
N TYR A 109 40.28 -35.51 23.07
CA TYR A 109 40.40 -36.18 21.76
C TYR A 109 41.75 -35.95 21.07
N LYS A 110 42.53 -34.93 21.47
CA LYS A 110 43.83 -34.61 20.83
C LYS A 110 44.98 -35.52 21.27
N MET A 111 44.86 -36.23 22.39
CA MET A 111 45.94 -37.09 22.90
C MET A 111 45.92 -38.54 22.37
N LEU A 112 44.89 -38.94 21.61
CA LEU A 112 44.72 -40.33 21.13
C LEU A 112 45.03 -40.55 19.65
N ALA A 113 45.32 -39.51 18.87
CA ALA A 113 45.55 -39.64 17.42
C ALA A 113 46.97 -39.21 17.04
N GLY A 114 47.91 -40.14 17.15
CA GLY A 114 49.17 -40.08 16.43
C GLY A 114 48.93 -40.13 14.91
N GLU A 115 49.64 -39.26 14.21
CA GLU A 115 49.90 -39.21 12.75
C GLU A 115 48.72 -39.35 11.77
N GLN A 116 48.41 -38.22 11.12
CA GLN A 116 47.68 -38.08 9.85
C GLN A 116 46.26 -38.67 9.76
N ASN A 117 45.37 -38.32 10.69
CA ASN A 117 43.94 -38.49 10.46
C ASN A 117 43.37 -37.27 9.73
N GLY A 118 43.31 -37.33 8.38
CA GLY A 118 42.58 -36.37 7.54
C GLY A 118 41.09 -36.22 7.90
N ILE A 119 40.59 -37.09 8.78
CA ILE A 119 39.29 -36.99 9.43
C ILE A 119 39.27 -35.88 10.48
N MET A 120 40.32 -35.72 11.30
CA MET A 120 40.38 -34.65 12.31
C MET A 120 40.50 -33.26 11.70
N THR A 121 41.27 -33.11 10.61
CA THR A 121 41.34 -31.83 9.89
C THR A 121 40.00 -31.49 9.22
N LYS A 122 39.26 -32.48 8.70
CA LYS A 122 37.89 -32.27 8.20
C LYS A 122 36.91 -31.92 9.32
N LEU A 123 37.03 -32.54 10.49
CA LEU A 123 36.22 -32.20 11.67
C LEU A 123 36.48 -30.75 12.12
N ASP A 124 37.74 -30.32 12.19
CA ASP A 124 38.09 -28.94 12.52
C ASP A 124 37.56 -27.95 11.48
N GLN A 125 37.63 -28.29 10.18
CA GLN A 125 37.04 -27.48 9.10
C GLN A 125 35.52 -27.37 9.22
N ILE A 126 34.84 -28.46 9.54
CA ILE A 126 33.39 -28.46 9.79
C ILE A 126 33.06 -27.60 11.01
N LEU A 127 33.82 -27.71 12.10
CA LEU A 127 33.61 -26.94 13.31
C LEU A 127 33.75 -25.42 13.05
N ASN A 128 34.79 -25.03 12.30
CA ASN A 128 34.98 -23.64 11.90
C ASN A 128 33.86 -23.15 10.98
N SER A 129 33.38 -24.00 10.07
CA SER A 129 32.25 -23.66 9.19
C SER A 129 30.96 -23.47 9.99
N ILE A 130 30.71 -24.31 10.99
CA ILE A 130 29.56 -24.20 11.89
C ILE A 130 29.63 -22.89 12.69
N ASN A 131 30.81 -22.53 13.21
CA ASN A 131 30.99 -21.28 13.94
C ASN A 131 30.73 -20.05 13.04
N ASN A 132 31.26 -20.05 11.82
CA ASN A 132 31.01 -18.97 10.86
C ASN A 132 29.52 -18.85 10.48
N ILE A 133 28.82 -19.98 10.31
CA ILE A 133 27.38 -19.98 10.08
C ILE A 133 26.65 -19.39 11.28
N ASN A 134 27.03 -19.79 12.50
CA ASN A 134 26.43 -19.28 13.72
C ASN A 134 26.61 -17.76 13.88
N ASP A 135 27.79 -17.24 13.56
CA ASP A 135 28.05 -15.79 13.57
C ASP A 135 27.19 -15.07 12.52
N THR A 136 27.10 -15.63 11.31
CA THR A 136 26.26 -15.09 10.23
C THR A 136 24.78 -15.07 10.61
N VAL A 137 24.30 -16.13 11.26
CA VAL A 137 22.92 -16.22 11.79
C VAL A 137 22.71 -15.18 12.89
N GLY A 138 23.67 -15.00 13.79
CA GLY A 138 23.61 -13.97 14.83
C GLY A 138 23.50 -12.55 14.26
N ASP A 139 24.24 -12.25 13.20
CA ASP A 139 24.16 -10.96 12.51
C ASP A 139 22.83 -10.77 11.76
N LEU A 140 22.28 -11.84 11.17
CA LEU A 140 20.96 -11.81 10.54
C LEU A 140 19.85 -11.53 11.56
N VAL A 141 19.93 -12.13 12.76
CA VAL A 141 18.97 -11.87 13.84
C VAL A 141 18.98 -10.39 14.23
N LYS A 142 20.17 -9.81 14.47
CA LYS A 142 20.30 -8.38 14.79
C LYS A 142 19.75 -7.47 13.70
N ARG A 143 20.00 -7.79 12.42
CA ARG A 143 19.43 -7.03 11.29
C ARG A 143 17.91 -7.14 11.25
N THR A 144 17.36 -8.29 11.62
CA THR A 144 15.91 -8.51 11.66
C THR A 144 15.26 -7.63 12.73
N GLU A 145 15.86 -7.54 13.92
CA GLU A 145 15.42 -6.63 14.99
C GLU A 145 15.44 -5.16 14.53
N GLN A 146 16.51 -4.74 13.84
CA GLN A 146 16.60 -3.38 13.28
C GLN A 146 15.52 -3.09 12.23
N ILE A 147 15.15 -4.08 11.42
CA ILE A 147 14.06 -3.95 10.44
C ILE A 147 12.73 -3.79 11.17
N GLU A 148 12.49 -4.55 12.23
CA GLU A 148 11.26 -4.47 13.02
C GLU A 148 11.11 -3.10 13.70
N ASP A 149 12.19 -2.59 14.30
CA ASP A 149 12.23 -1.23 14.84
C ASP A 149 11.94 -0.16 13.79
N TRP A 150 12.51 -0.31 12.59
CA TRP A 150 12.26 0.59 11.47
C TRP A 150 10.79 0.55 11.01
N ILE A 151 10.18 -0.64 10.91
CA ILE A 151 8.76 -0.80 10.57
C ILE A 151 7.89 -0.09 11.61
N ASN A 152 8.16 -0.29 12.90
CA ASN A 152 7.43 0.34 13.99
C ASN A 152 7.55 1.88 13.96
N ALA A 153 8.74 2.40 13.69
CA ALA A 153 8.97 3.83 13.53
C ALA A 153 8.21 4.40 12.32
N LYS A 154 8.23 3.68 11.19
CA LYS A 154 7.51 4.07 9.97
C LYS A 154 6.01 4.11 10.17
N GLN A 155 5.43 3.10 10.82
CA GLN A 155 3.99 3.10 11.16
C GLN A 155 3.59 4.29 12.04
N LYS A 156 4.39 4.64 13.05
CA LYS A 156 4.14 5.83 13.89
C LYS A 156 4.20 7.12 13.09
N PHE A 157 5.13 7.22 12.14
CA PHE A 157 5.23 8.37 11.26
C PHE A 157 4.03 8.51 10.32
N ASP A 158 3.59 7.40 9.71
CA ASP A 158 2.45 7.40 8.80
C ASP A 158 1.14 7.74 9.54
N LEU A 159 0.99 7.32 10.80
CA LEU A 159 -0.12 7.75 11.66
C LEU A 159 -0.13 9.27 11.90
N LYS A 160 1.04 9.89 12.12
CA LYS A 160 1.15 11.35 12.27
C LYS A 160 0.75 12.08 10.99
N ILE A 161 1.20 11.59 9.83
CA ILE A 161 0.80 12.16 8.52
C ILE A 161 -0.71 12.07 8.34
N ASN A 162 -1.30 10.90 8.57
CA ASN A 162 -2.73 10.68 8.39
C ASN A 162 -3.57 11.58 9.31
N ASN A 163 -3.15 11.78 10.55
CA ASN A 163 -3.81 12.72 11.46
C ASN A 163 -3.69 14.18 10.97
N GLY A 164 -2.53 14.57 10.43
CA GLY A 164 -2.34 15.88 9.81
C GLY A 164 -3.26 16.09 8.60
N ILE A 165 -3.38 15.10 7.71
CA ILE A 165 -4.28 15.14 6.55
C ILE A 165 -5.74 15.31 6.99
N ARG A 166 -6.20 14.55 8.00
CA ARG A 166 -7.57 14.70 8.52
C ARG A 166 -7.84 16.09 9.09
N SER A 167 -6.88 16.66 9.82
CA SER A 167 -7.00 18.02 10.35
C SER A 167 -7.14 19.05 9.24
N LEU A 168 -6.32 18.93 8.18
CA LEU A 168 -6.42 19.79 7.00
C LEU A 168 -7.76 19.63 6.28
N GLN A 169 -8.25 18.40 6.11
CA GLN A 169 -9.57 18.13 5.53
C GLN A 169 -10.69 18.80 6.33
N HIS A 170 -10.65 18.71 7.66
CA HIS A 170 -11.62 19.43 8.52
C HIS A 170 -11.53 20.95 8.35
N GLY A 171 -10.32 21.49 8.23
CA GLY A 171 -10.10 22.90 7.93
C GLY A 171 -10.73 23.31 6.59
N ILE A 172 -10.50 22.54 5.53
CA ILE A 172 -11.07 22.79 4.20
C ILE A 172 -12.60 22.74 4.25
N SER A 173 -13.20 21.67 4.81
CA SER A 173 -14.66 21.57 4.94
C SER A 173 -15.28 22.75 5.69
N ARG A 174 -14.59 23.27 6.71
CA ARG A 174 -15.04 24.45 7.46
C ARG A 174 -15.00 25.71 6.58
N HIS A 175 -13.92 25.92 5.83
CA HIS A 175 -13.81 27.05 4.92
C HIS A 175 -14.85 26.99 3.79
N ASP A 176 -15.09 25.81 3.22
CA ASP A 176 -16.12 25.61 2.21
C ASP A 176 -17.51 25.98 2.74
N GLY A 177 -17.83 25.61 3.98
CA GLY A 177 -19.08 25.99 4.63
C GLY A 177 -19.22 27.51 4.82
N VAL A 178 -18.13 28.19 5.19
CA VAL A 178 -18.12 29.67 5.31
C VAL A 178 -18.33 30.33 3.95
N LEU A 179 -17.62 29.87 2.91
CA LEU A 179 -17.75 30.39 1.55
C LEU A 179 -19.16 30.17 1.00
N PHE A 180 -19.74 28.99 1.23
CA PHE A 180 -21.12 28.70 0.86
C PHE A 180 -22.11 29.67 1.53
N ASN A 181 -21.96 29.90 2.84
CA ASN A 181 -22.82 30.83 3.57
C ASN A 181 -22.66 32.27 3.06
N GLN A 182 -21.42 32.72 2.81
CA GLN A 182 -21.15 34.05 2.26
C GLN A 182 -21.78 34.22 0.87
N THR A 183 -21.61 33.24 0.00
CA THR A 183 -22.20 33.23 -1.35
C THR A 183 -23.72 33.33 -1.26
N ASN A 184 -24.34 32.54 -0.38
CA ASN A 184 -25.78 32.55 -0.17
C ASN A 184 -26.30 33.90 0.37
N VAL A 185 -25.57 34.59 1.26
CA VAL A 185 -25.94 35.94 1.72
C VAL A 185 -25.84 36.96 0.59
N ILE A 186 -24.76 36.89 -0.21
CA ILE A 186 -24.58 37.78 -1.35
C ILE A 186 -25.72 37.60 -2.36
N GLU A 187 -25.98 36.36 -2.76
CA GLU A 187 -26.96 36.04 -3.81
C GLU A 187 -28.40 36.30 -3.37
N LYS A 188 -28.76 35.98 -2.12
CA LYS A 188 -30.15 36.06 -1.68
C LYS A 188 -30.53 37.35 -0.98
N LEU A 189 -29.56 38.10 -0.47
CA LEU A 189 -29.84 39.30 0.32
C LEU A 189 -29.25 40.54 -0.34
N ILE A 190 -27.94 40.52 -0.64
CA ILE A 190 -27.25 41.72 -1.09
C ILE A 190 -27.64 42.08 -2.52
N LEU A 191 -27.60 41.12 -3.45
CA LEU A 191 -27.95 41.38 -4.85
C LEU A 191 -29.40 41.88 -5.01
N PRO A 192 -30.43 41.22 -4.42
CA PRO A 192 -31.79 41.74 -4.50
C PRO A 192 -31.96 43.14 -3.88
N ALA A 193 -31.32 43.39 -2.73
CA ALA A 193 -31.38 44.72 -2.10
C ALA A 193 -30.72 45.81 -2.98
N MET A 194 -29.63 45.47 -3.68
CA MET A 194 -29.02 46.38 -4.66
C MET A 194 -29.94 46.65 -5.84
N ASP A 195 -30.61 45.63 -6.37
CA ASP A 195 -31.59 45.79 -7.45
C ASP A 195 -32.75 46.71 -7.03
N ASP A 196 -33.27 46.55 -5.81
CA ASP A 196 -34.32 47.40 -5.24
C ASP A 196 -33.87 48.86 -5.09
N ILE A 197 -32.64 49.09 -4.59
CA ILE A 197 -32.06 50.44 -4.47
C ILE A 197 -31.91 51.08 -5.86
N MET A 198 -31.43 50.33 -6.85
CA MET A 198 -31.28 50.82 -8.23
C MET A 198 -32.62 51.16 -8.87
N ALA A 199 -33.66 50.35 -8.61
CA ALA A 199 -35.02 50.64 -9.04
C ALA A 199 -35.56 51.93 -8.40
N LEU A 200 -35.37 52.11 -7.09
CA LEU A 200 -35.79 53.32 -6.37
C LEU A 200 -35.07 54.57 -6.88
N LEU A 201 -33.75 54.51 -7.06
CA LEU A 201 -32.96 55.62 -7.61
C LEU A 201 -33.44 55.99 -9.02
N SER A 202 -33.75 55.01 -9.86
CA SER A 202 -34.30 55.24 -11.19
C SER A 202 -35.65 55.97 -11.14
N VAL A 203 -36.55 55.58 -10.24
CA VAL A 203 -37.84 56.24 -10.03
C VAL A 203 -37.69 57.67 -9.49
N MET A 204 -36.73 57.91 -8.59
CA MET A 204 -36.45 59.24 -8.06
C MET A 204 -35.85 60.17 -9.12
N ASN A 205 -34.96 59.67 -9.98
CA ASN A 205 -34.34 60.43 -11.06
C ASN A 205 -35.37 60.97 -12.06
N VAL A 206 -36.46 60.22 -12.29
CA VAL A 206 -37.57 60.62 -13.17
C VAL A 206 -38.38 61.80 -12.61
N LYS A 207 -38.39 62.01 -11.29
CA LYS A 207 -39.20 63.06 -10.65
C LYS A 207 -38.50 64.41 -10.52
N GLU A 208 -37.16 64.47 -10.56
CA GLU A 208 -36.40 65.72 -10.34
C GLU A 208 -35.79 66.34 -11.60
N GLY A 209 -35.92 65.72 -12.78
CA GLY A 209 -35.42 66.28 -14.04
C GLY A 209 -33.89 66.45 -14.11
N ARG A 210 -33.14 65.97 -13.11
CA ARG A 210 -31.67 65.94 -13.14
C ARG A 210 -31.22 64.55 -13.57
N VAL A 211 -30.73 64.43 -14.79
CA VAL A 211 -30.11 63.20 -15.29
C VAL A 211 -28.78 62.99 -14.56
N LEU A 212 -28.77 62.18 -13.50
CA LEU A 212 -27.53 61.52 -13.08
C LEU A 212 -27.19 60.47 -14.14
N ASN A 213 -26.26 60.82 -15.03
CA ASN A 213 -25.69 59.92 -16.02
C ASN A 213 -24.76 58.92 -15.29
N VAL A 214 -25.35 57.93 -14.63
CA VAL A 214 -24.60 56.81 -14.05
C VAL A 214 -24.69 55.67 -15.05
N ASP A 215 -23.75 55.69 -15.98
CA ASP A 215 -23.58 54.72 -17.05
C ASP A 215 -23.13 53.35 -16.48
N PHE A 216 -24.07 52.62 -15.86
CA PHE A 216 -23.84 51.30 -15.26
C PHE A 216 -23.86 50.17 -16.30
N GLU A 217 -24.42 50.41 -17.49
CA GLU A 217 -24.46 49.43 -18.58
C GLU A 217 -23.06 49.12 -19.14
N SER A 218 -22.12 50.06 -19.00
CA SER A 218 -20.71 49.84 -19.36
C SER A 218 -20.00 48.79 -18.49
N ARG A 219 -20.54 48.44 -17.30
CA ARG A 219 -19.91 47.49 -16.36
C ARG A 219 -20.60 46.12 -16.27
N SER A 220 -21.88 46.00 -16.62
CA SER A 220 -22.59 44.71 -16.63
C SER A 220 -22.27 43.84 -17.86
N GLY A 221 -21.81 44.45 -18.96
CA GLY A 221 -21.36 43.74 -20.17
C GLY A 221 -20.00 43.03 -20.03
N VAL A 222 -19.20 43.35 -19.01
CA VAL A 222 -17.84 42.79 -18.83
C VAL A 222 -17.87 41.37 -18.26
N TRP A 223 -18.98 40.94 -17.65
CA TRP A 223 -19.07 39.64 -16.98
C TRP A 223 -19.72 38.52 -17.81
N LYS A 224 -20.21 38.80 -19.03
CA LYS A 224 -20.94 37.80 -19.83
C LYS A 224 -20.19 37.20 -21.01
N ASN A 225 -19.03 37.72 -21.43
CA ASN A 225 -18.33 37.24 -22.63
C ASN A 225 -16.80 37.23 -22.49
N GLN A 226 -16.25 36.46 -21.54
CA GLN A 226 -14.88 35.98 -21.70
C GLN A 226 -14.91 34.55 -22.24
N PRO A 227 -14.33 34.28 -23.42
CA PRO A 227 -14.20 32.91 -23.92
C PRO A 227 -13.35 32.10 -22.96
N ILE A 228 -13.86 30.94 -22.59
CA ILE A 228 -13.11 29.90 -21.86
C ILE A 228 -11.90 29.55 -22.72
N PRO A 229 -10.64 29.74 -22.26
CA PRO A 229 -9.48 29.34 -23.04
C PRO A 229 -9.52 27.82 -23.23
N SER A 230 -9.51 27.39 -24.49
CA SER A 230 -9.36 26.00 -24.87
C SER A 230 -8.04 25.45 -24.33
N LEU A 231 -8.12 24.38 -23.53
CA LEU A 231 -6.98 23.62 -23.02
C LEU A 231 -6.31 22.86 -24.18
N SER A 232 -5.11 23.29 -24.55
CA SER A 232 -4.11 22.55 -25.33
C SER A 232 -2.93 22.17 -24.43
#